data_AF-A0A8T3MSV2-F1
#
_entry.id   AF-A0A8T3MSV2-F1
#
_cell.length_a   1.000
_cell.length_b   1.000
_cell.length_c   1.000
_cell.angle_alpha   90.00
_cell.angle_beta   90.00
_cell.angle_gamma   90.00
#
_symmetry.space_group_name_H-M   'P 1'
#
loop_
_entity.id
_entity.type
_entity.pdbx_description
1 polymer ?
#
loop_
_entity_poly.entity_id
_entity_poly.type
_entity_poly.pdbx_seq_one_letter_code
_entity_poly.pdbx_strand_id
1 'polypeptide(L)'
;MRDPARALGPDGRPAVSRRAPIWDDVPDEKWNDWRWQLSHRVNDLDEIERILDLTDDEREGLSAPDKFRVDITPYFISLIDPHDPNDPIRRQVIPLGREQQAFTAMMEDSLAEDRHSPVPGLVHRYPDRVLMLVTTQCASYCRYCTRSRIVGDPTQNFNRKDHEAQLEYLRRTPQVRDVLISGGDGLTLAPKLFESILRGLREIPHIEIVRIGSRVPVFLPQRIDDELCAMLEKYHPLWINLHFNHPNEITPEVSRAVDKLTRAGLPVGNQSVLLAGVNDCVHIQRSLVHKLVENRIRPYYLYQCDLVEGSGHFRTPVGKGLEIIEGLRGHTSGYAVPTYVIDAPGGGGKIPVMPNYLISYSDHKVILRNYEGYITTYEEPPAYTQHDRVTCTYCQTHRSEPGQSGVLGLLEGERMWIEPKGFEDVHRRGNTEQHRLQDPSKWVPFGVGAIEGTAGAPLRVIESGANGAGSGDGSLADPVRLTPAFGPGEEPRPREGEPTASAHGELL
;
A
#
# COMPACT_ATOMS: atom_id res chain seq x y z
N MET A 1 17.91 30.94 12.37
CA MET A 1 17.34 30.52 11.07
C MET A 1 16.43 29.33 11.37
N ARG A 2 15.20 29.24 10.82
CA ARG A 2 14.20 28.20 11.17
C ARG A 2 14.41 26.85 10.45
N ASP A 3 15.50 26.70 9.70
CA ASP A 3 15.82 25.48 8.95
C ASP A 3 16.36 24.38 9.90
N PRO A 4 15.66 23.24 10.08
CA PRO A 4 16.09 22.17 10.98
C PRO A 4 17.48 21.62 10.64
N ALA A 5 17.86 21.60 9.36
CA ALA A 5 19.17 21.12 8.92
C ALA A 5 20.33 22.06 9.35
N ARG A 6 20.02 23.31 9.69
CA ARG A 6 20.97 24.33 10.15
C ARG A 6 20.88 24.59 11.65
N ALA A 7 20.20 23.73 12.40
CA ALA A 7 20.12 23.82 13.85
C ALA A 7 21.54 23.78 14.46
N LEU A 8 21.81 24.69 15.39
CA LEU A 8 23.07 24.77 16.13
C LEU A 8 22.84 24.33 17.58
N GLY A 9 23.84 23.65 18.14
CA GLY A 9 23.89 23.29 19.56
C GLY A 9 24.33 24.47 20.45
N PRO A 10 24.39 24.25 21.77
CA PRO A 10 24.80 25.28 22.74
C PRO A 10 26.23 25.82 22.52
N ASP A 11 27.10 25.04 21.89
CA ASP A 11 28.49 25.37 21.56
C ASP A 11 28.65 26.12 20.22
N GLY A 12 27.53 26.42 19.54
CA GLY A 12 27.52 27.08 18.23
C GLY A 12 27.89 26.16 17.05
N ARG A 13 28.14 24.87 17.29
CA ARG A 13 28.37 23.87 16.24
C ARG A 13 27.03 23.28 15.76
N PRO A 14 26.99 22.56 14.63
CA PRO A 14 25.78 21.86 14.21
C PRO A 14 25.23 20.99 15.35
N ALA A 15 23.93 21.10 15.62
CA ALA A 15 23.29 20.31 16.67
C ALA A 15 23.45 18.82 16.39
N VAL A 16 23.60 18.03 17.43
CA VAL A 16 23.73 16.57 17.37
C VAL A 16 22.78 15.91 18.36
N SER A 17 22.36 14.69 18.07
CA SER A 17 21.65 13.85 19.03
C SER A 17 22.60 13.38 20.13
N ARG A 18 22.03 12.91 21.25
CA ARG A 18 22.81 12.26 22.31
C ARG A 18 23.46 10.97 21.81
N ARG A 19 24.56 10.57 22.45
CA ARG A 19 25.17 9.24 22.37
C ARG A 19 24.88 8.49 23.66
N ALA A 20 24.79 7.16 23.61
CA ALA A 20 24.78 6.37 24.83
C ALA A 20 26.16 6.46 25.52
N PRO A 21 26.23 6.38 26.86
CA PRO A 21 27.47 6.62 27.62
C PRO A 21 28.67 5.78 27.16
N ILE A 22 28.44 4.54 26.71
CA ILE A 22 29.49 3.64 26.21
C ILE A 22 30.22 4.17 24.96
N TRP A 23 29.65 5.16 24.26
CA TRP A 23 30.23 5.79 23.08
C TRP A 23 30.53 7.28 23.26
N ASP A 24 30.52 7.80 24.48
CA ASP A 24 30.83 9.21 24.76
C ASP A 24 32.25 9.59 24.27
N ASP A 25 33.21 8.69 24.46
CA ASP A 25 34.62 8.90 24.07
C ASP A 25 34.91 8.55 22.59
N VAL A 26 33.93 8.11 21.81
CA VAL A 26 34.14 7.81 20.39
C VAL A 26 34.39 9.11 19.63
N PRO A 27 35.51 9.28 18.91
CA PRO A 27 35.77 10.48 18.13
C PRO A 27 34.68 10.73 17.09
N ASP A 28 34.33 12.00 16.86
CA ASP A 28 33.30 12.41 15.89
C ASP A 28 33.55 11.86 14.48
N GLU A 29 34.81 11.76 14.07
CA GLU A 29 35.19 11.19 12.77
C GLU A 29 34.73 9.73 12.64
N LYS A 30 34.88 8.92 13.69
CA LYS A 30 34.40 7.54 13.72
C LYS A 30 32.88 7.48 13.85
N TRP A 31 32.30 8.29 14.73
CA TRP A 31 30.85 8.32 14.93
C TRP A 31 30.09 8.68 13.64
N ASN A 32 30.66 9.59 12.84
CA ASN A 32 30.09 10.04 11.58
C ASN A 32 30.45 9.13 10.38
N ASP A 33 31.27 8.09 10.56
CA ASP A 33 31.50 7.07 9.54
C ASP A 33 30.39 6.00 9.59
N TRP A 34 29.61 5.93 8.52
CA TRP A 34 28.53 4.94 8.41
C TRP A 34 29.04 3.49 8.45
N ARG A 35 30.29 3.24 8.05
CA ARG A 35 30.91 1.90 8.12
C ARG A 35 31.25 1.53 9.56
N TRP A 36 31.68 2.50 10.36
CA TRP A 36 31.90 2.30 11.78
C TRP A 36 30.57 1.95 12.47
N GLN A 37 29.52 2.71 12.21
CA GLN A 37 28.17 2.45 12.74
C GLN A 37 27.65 1.04 12.39
N LEU A 38 27.85 0.57 11.14
CA LEU A 38 27.43 -0.78 10.74
C LEU A 38 28.28 -1.90 11.36
N SER A 39 29.58 -1.66 11.59
CA SER A 39 30.48 -2.65 12.21
C SER A 39 30.37 -2.72 13.73
N HIS A 40 29.74 -1.74 14.37
CA HIS A 40 29.52 -1.66 15.83
C HIS A 40 28.04 -1.79 16.20
N ARG A 41 27.23 -2.41 15.34
CA ARG A 41 25.83 -2.69 15.67
C ARG A 41 25.78 -3.65 16.86
N VAL A 42 24.88 -3.37 17.79
CA VAL A 42 24.61 -4.26 18.93
C VAL A 42 23.50 -5.24 18.56
N ASN A 43 23.65 -6.49 18.97
CA ASN A 43 22.72 -7.56 18.56
C ASN A 43 22.45 -8.66 19.60
N ASP A 44 23.16 -8.66 20.74
CA ASP A 44 22.92 -9.63 21.80
C ASP A 44 22.43 -8.97 23.11
N LEU A 45 22.00 -9.84 24.03
CA LEU A 45 21.46 -9.43 25.32
C LEU A 45 22.49 -8.66 26.15
N ASP A 46 23.72 -9.16 26.27
CA ASP A 46 24.76 -8.59 27.13
C ASP A 46 25.20 -7.21 26.65
N GLU A 47 25.30 -7.01 25.32
CA GLU A 47 25.60 -5.72 24.71
C GLU A 47 24.49 -4.70 24.97
N ILE A 48 23.23 -5.10 24.81
CA ILE A 48 22.08 -4.21 24.97
C ILE A 48 21.84 -3.87 26.45
N GLU A 49 22.03 -4.81 27.38
CA GLU A 49 21.91 -4.57 28.84
C GLU A 49 22.93 -3.56 29.37
N ARG A 50 24.07 -3.37 28.69
CA ARG A 50 25.04 -2.32 29.05
C ARG A 50 24.55 -0.92 28.68
N ILE A 51 23.51 -0.81 27.85
CA ILE A 51 23.02 0.45 27.29
C ILE A 51 21.64 0.80 27.86
N LEU A 52 20.79 -0.21 28.06
CA LEU A 52 19.37 -0.04 28.42
C LEU A 52 19.00 -0.84 29.66
N ASP A 53 18.14 -0.27 30.51
CA ASP A 53 17.49 -1.02 31.58
C ASP A 53 16.43 -1.94 30.97
N LEU A 54 16.74 -3.23 30.82
CA LEU A 54 15.83 -4.19 30.18
C LEU A 54 14.72 -4.66 31.12
N THR A 55 13.51 -4.81 30.55
CA THR A 55 12.39 -5.52 31.17
C THR A 55 12.53 -7.03 30.98
N ASP A 56 11.80 -7.81 31.78
CA ASP A 56 11.86 -9.28 31.67
C ASP A 56 11.34 -9.79 30.32
N ASP A 57 10.32 -9.13 29.75
CA ASP A 57 9.78 -9.45 28.42
C ASP A 57 10.81 -9.18 27.31
N GLU A 58 11.67 -8.17 27.46
CA GLU A 58 12.77 -7.90 26.52
C GLU A 58 13.92 -8.87 26.70
N ARG A 59 14.25 -9.25 27.94
CA ARG A 59 15.22 -10.33 28.18
C ARG A 59 14.75 -11.63 27.55
N GLU A 60 13.48 -11.97 27.68
CA GLU A 60 12.87 -13.13 27.04
C GLU A 60 12.99 -13.03 25.51
N GLY A 61 12.59 -11.89 24.94
CA GLY A 61 12.66 -11.64 23.49
C GLY A 61 14.07 -11.70 22.91
N LEU A 62 15.05 -11.12 23.60
CA LEU A 62 16.47 -11.14 23.21
C LEU A 62 17.08 -12.54 23.39
N SER A 63 16.61 -13.33 24.35
CA SER A 63 17.11 -14.69 24.61
C SER A 63 16.44 -15.76 23.75
N ALA A 64 15.34 -15.44 23.06
CA ALA A 64 14.61 -16.40 22.24
C ALA A 64 15.51 -16.97 21.12
N PRO A 65 15.51 -18.31 20.92
CA PRO A 65 16.38 -18.96 19.93
C PRO A 65 15.98 -18.61 18.49
N ASP A 66 14.68 -18.59 18.20
CA ASP A 66 14.12 -18.33 16.87
C ASP A 66 13.69 -16.87 16.69
N LYS A 67 14.30 -15.94 17.43
CA LYS A 67 13.98 -14.51 17.31
C LYS A 67 14.33 -14.01 15.90
N PHE A 68 13.48 -13.14 15.37
CA PHE A 68 13.84 -12.34 14.21
C PHE A 68 15.11 -11.53 14.51
N ARG A 69 16.00 -11.43 13.51
CA ARG A 69 17.34 -10.84 13.65
C ARG A 69 17.32 -9.50 14.37
N VAL A 70 18.27 -9.34 15.29
CA VAL A 70 18.53 -8.08 16.00
C VAL A 70 19.85 -7.55 15.47
N ASP A 71 19.86 -6.29 15.06
CA ASP A 71 21.07 -5.48 14.89
C ASP A 71 20.59 -4.03 14.98
N ILE A 72 21.24 -3.22 15.81
CA ILE A 72 20.86 -1.82 16.03
C ILE A 72 22.11 -0.96 15.94
N THR A 73 22.09 0.09 15.12
CA THR A 73 23.25 1.00 15.02
C THR A 73 23.48 1.73 16.34
N PRO A 74 24.74 2.01 16.71
CA PRO A 74 25.07 2.86 17.86
C PRO A 74 24.28 4.17 17.87
N TYR A 75 24.17 4.81 16.70
CA TYR A 75 23.37 6.02 16.52
C TYR A 75 21.91 5.81 16.94
N PHE A 76 21.24 4.77 16.42
CA PHE A 76 19.80 4.63 16.63
C PHE A 76 19.46 4.17 18.05
N ILE A 77 20.23 3.24 18.62
CA ILE A 77 20.00 2.80 20.01
C ILE A 77 20.25 3.95 21.01
N SER A 78 21.16 4.88 20.70
CA SER A 78 21.40 6.07 21.53
C SER A 78 20.21 7.03 21.62
N LEU A 79 19.24 6.93 20.70
CA LEU A 79 18.01 7.73 20.73
C LEU A 79 16.97 7.22 21.74
N ILE A 80 17.13 6.01 22.25
CA ILE A 80 16.22 5.39 23.23
C ILE A 80 16.44 6.02 24.59
N ASP A 81 15.36 6.40 25.29
CA ASP A 81 15.44 6.74 26.71
C ASP A 81 15.65 5.44 27.52
N PRO A 82 16.80 5.24 28.19
CA PRO A 82 17.10 3.98 28.88
C PRO A 82 16.15 3.68 30.03
N HIS A 83 15.49 4.70 30.60
CA HIS A 83 14.62 4.57 31.77
C HIS A 83 13.13 4.56 31.42
N ASP A 84 12.76 4.76 30.16
CA ASP A 84 11.37 4.65 29.70
C ASP A 84 11.15 3.30 28.97
N PRO A 85 10.52 2.31 29.63
CA PRO A 85 10.22 1.03 28.97
C PRO A 85 9.16 1.17 27.85
N ASN A 86 8.47 2.31 27.77
CA ASN A 86 7.50 2.61 26.71
C ASN A 86 8.07 3.50 25.62
N ASP A 87 9.39 3.77 25.62
CA ASP A 87 10.01 4.62 24.62
C ASP A 87 9.66 4.13 23.18
N PRO A 88 9.16 5.02 22.31
CA PRO A 88 8.66 4.62 20.99
C PRO A 88 9.78 4.23 20.02
N ILE A 89 11.03 4.63 20.26
CA ILE A 89 12.19 4.16 19.48
C ILE A 89 12.53 2.73 19.92
N ARG A 90 12.57 2.49 21.23
CA ARG A 90 12.86 1.19 21.85
C ARG A 90 11.98 0.08 21.33
N ARG A 91 10.66 0.32 21.36
CA ARG A 91 9.64 -0.62 20.87
C ARG A 91 9.86 -1.05 19.42
N GLN A 92 10.48 -0.21 18.60
CA GLN A 92 10.65 -0.52 17.18
C GLN A 92 11.83 -1.46 16.89
N VAL A 93 12.77 -1.66 17.82
CA VAL A 93 14.03 -2.39 17.58
C VAL A 93 14.42 -3.40 18.66
N ILE A 94 13.95 -3.27 19.89
CA ILE A 94 14.20 -4.25 20.96
C ILE A 94 13.12 -5.34 20.91
N PRO A 95 13.49 -6.62 20.77
CA PRO A 95 12.53 -7.70 20.71
C PRO A 95 11.82 -7.93 22.04
N LEU A 96 10.59 -8.43 21.97
CA LEU A 96 9.79 -8.83 23.12
C LEU A 96 9.47 -10.32 23.07
N GLY A 97 9.34 -10.98 24.23
CA GLY A 97 8.94 -12.39 24.33
C GLY A 97 7.59 -12.64 23.64
N ARG A 98 6.66 -11.67 23.75
CA ARG A 98 5.36 -11.72 23.06
C ARG A 98 5.42 -11.69 21.53
N GLU A 99 6.57 -11.46 20.89
CA GLU A 99 6.69 -11.64 19.44
C GLU A 99 6.51 -13.10 19.01
N GLN A 100 6.78 -14.06 19.90
CA GLN A 100 6.59 -15.49 19.65
C GLN A 100 5.12 -15.92 19.70
N GLN A 101 4.20 -15.02 20.07
CA GLN A 101 2.79 -15.34 20.19
C GLN A 101 2.10 -15.22 18.83
N ALA A 102 1.64 -16.36 18.31
CA ALA A 102 0.80 -16.39 17.12
C ALA A 102 -0.54 -15.67 17.37
N PHE A 103 -1.09 -15.08 16.31
CA PHE A 103 -2.39 -14.40 16.35
C PHE A 103 -3.27 -14.81 15.15
N THR A 104 -4.57 -14.55 15.26
CA THR A 104 -5.53 -14.89 14.21
C THR A 104 -5.20 -14.18 12.89
N ALA A 105 -5.16 -14.97 11.81
CA ALA A 105 -4.79 -14.54 10.46
C ALA A 105 -3.32 -14.12 10.28
N MET A 106 -2.43 -14.48 11.20
CA MET A 106 -0.98 -14.37 11.01
C MET A 106 -0.54 -15.21 9.80
N MET A 107 0.33 -14.64 8.97
CA MET A 107 0.89 -15.26 7.77
C MET A 107 2.36 -14.86 7.62
N GLU A 108 3.21 -15.80 7.24
CA GLU A 108 4.63 -15.53 6.95
C GLU A 108 4.80 -14.49 5.81
N ASP A 109 4.02 -14.64 4.74
CA ASP A 109 3.91 -13.70 3.62
C ASP A 109 2.46 -13.22 3.45
N SER A 110 2.02 -12.34 4.34
CA SER A 110 0.64 -11.80 4.29
C SER A 110 0.33 -11.05 2.99
N LEU A 111 1.34 -10.47 2.33
CA LEU A 111 1.17 -9.64 1.14
C LEU A 111 1.31 -10.42 -0.18
N ALA A 112 1.54 -11.73 -0.10
CA ALA A 112 1.74 -12.63 -1.24
C ALA A 112 2.83 -12.11 -2.20
N GLU A 113 3.91 -11.55 -1.66
CA GLU A 113 5.04 -11.06 -2.44
C GLU A 113 5.72 -12.20 -3.20
N ASP A 114 5.91 -13.35 -2.56
CA ASP A 114 6.62 -14.47 -3.14
C ASP A 114 5.77 -15.12 -4.23
N ARG A 115 4.45 -15.20 -4.03
CA ARG A 115 3.48 -15.68 -5.03
C ARG A 115 3.43 -14.79 -6.27
N HIS A 116 3.63 -13.47 -6.12
CA HIS A 116 3.63 -12.51 -7.21
C HIS A 116 5.05 -12.22 -7.75
N SER A 117 6.02 -13.12 -7.50
CA SER A 117 7.42 -12.95 -7.89
C SER A 117 7.73 -13.70 -9.20
N PRO A 118 7.72 -13.06 -10.39
CA PRO A 118 8.08 -13.72 -11.65
C PRO A 118 9.52 -14.23 -11.72
N VAL A 119 10.43 -13.64 -10.95
CA VAL A 119 11.83 -14.06 -10.76
C VAL A 119 12.23 -13.75 -9.31
N PRO A 120 13.27 -14.40 -8.74
CA PRO A 120 13.69 -14.15 -7.37
C PRO A 120 13.93 -12.66 -7.07
N GLY A 121 13.27 -12.14 -6.04
CA GLY A 121 13.42 -10.77 -5.57
C GLY A 121 12.76 -9.70 -6.44
N LEU A 122 11.89 -10.05 -7.39
CA LEU A 122 11.11 -9.08 -8.15
C LEU A 122 9.63 -9.37 -8.01
N VAL A 123 8.88 -8.51 -7.32
CA VAL A 123 7.43 -8.65 -7.14
C VAL A 123 6.69 -7.79 -8.16
N HIS A 124 5.87 -8.40 -9.01
CA HIS A 124 5.04 -7.72 -10.00
C HIS A 124 3.56 -7.94 -9.70
N ARG A 125 3.05 -7.16 -8.75
CA ARG A 125 1.67 -7.25 -8.26
C ARG A 125 0.69 -6.34 -9.01
N TYR A 126 1.12 -5.13 -9.33
CA TYR A 126 0.31 -4.12 -10.01
C TYR A 126 0.62 -4.09 -11.50
N PRO A 127 -0.27 -3.56 -12.36
CA PRO A 127 -0.10 -3.64 -13.81
C PRO A 127 1.23 -3.05 -14.30
N ASP A 128 1.68 -1.95 -13.72
CA ASP A 128 2.68 -1.09 -14.34
C ASP A 128 3.96 -0.87 -13.53
N ARG A 129 4.10 -1.56 -12.40
CA ARG A 129 5.18 -1.29 -11.46
C ARG A 129 5.59 -2.51 -10.67
N VAL A 130 6.86 -2.54 -10.32
CA VAL A 130 7.48 -3.65 -9.60
C VAL A 130 8.15 -3.18 -8.32
N LEU A 131 8.32 -4.12 -7.40
CA LEU A 131 9.21 -4.03 -6.25
C LEU A 131 10.42 -4.92 -6.51
N MET A 132 11.62 -4.34 -6.50
CA MET A 132 12.89 -5.03 -6.72
C MET A 132 13.65 -5.12 -5.40
N LEU A 133 13.69 -6.30 -4.82
CA LEU A 133 14.47 -6.63 -3.63
C LEU A 133 15.93 -6.85 -4.06
N VAL A 134 16.82 -5.95 -3.63
CA VAL A 134 18.24 -5.98 -4.02
C VAL A 134 19.16 -6.52 -2.93
N THR A 135 18.67 -6.58 -1.70
CA THR A 135 19.37 -7.16 -0.55
C THR A 135 18.39 -7.60 0.54
N THR A 136 18.81 -8.47 1.45
CA THR A 136 18.11 -8.79 2.71
C THR A 136 18.69 -8.04 3.91
N GLN A 137 19.70 -7.18 3.74
CA GLN A 137 20.36 -6.47 4.84
C GLN A 137 19.71 -5.11 5.15
N CYS A 138 19.62 -4.78 6.43
CA CYS A 138 19.19 -3.48 6.94
C CYS A 138 20.29 -2.88 7.83
N ALA A 139 20.32 -1.55 7.97
CA ALA A 139 21.18 -0.91 8.97
C ALA A 139 20.74 -1.28 10.40
N SER A 140 19.43 -1.30 10.64
CA SER A 140 18.83 -1.89 11.85
C SER A 140 17.53 -2.61 11.49
N TYR A 141 17.11 -3.57 12.32
CA TYR A 141 15.96 -4.42 12.04
C TYR A 141 14.73 -3.99 12.84
N CYS A 142 13.63 -3.71 12.12
CA CYS A 142 12.37 -3.28 12.71
C CYS A 142 11.64 -4.50 13.29
N ARG A 143 11.11 -4.44 14.51
CA ARG A 143 10.33 -5.55 15.11
C ARG A 143 8.96 -5.80 14.47
N TYR A 144 8.56 -4.92 13.55
CA TYR A 144 7.32 -5.01 12.77
C TYR A 144 7.61 -5.16 11.26
N CYS A 145 8.75 -5.76 10.90
CA CYS A 145 9.17 -5.90 9.50
C CYS A 145 8.23 -6.82 8.72
N THR A 146 7.54 -6.30 7.71
CA THR A 146 6.68 -7.07 6.77
C THR A 146 7.41 -8.21 6.06
N ARG A 147 8.74 -8.14 5.96
CA ARG A 147 9.58 -9.12 5.26
C ARG A 147 10.48 -9.90 6.22
N SER A 148 10.09 -10.04 7.49
CA SER A 148 10.87 -10.76 8.51
C SER A 148 11.21 -12.20 8.10
N ARG A 149 10.40 -12.82 7.24
CA ARG A 149 10.64 -14.14 6.63
C ARG A 149 11.96 -14.29 5.83
N ILE A 150 12.47 -13.21 5.23
CA ILE A 150 13.68 -13.24 4.38
C ILE A 150 14.71 -12.17 4.76
N VAL A 151 14.27 -11.02 5.27
CA VAL A 151 15.15 -9.92 5.67
C VAL A 151 15.96 -10.35 6.88
N GLY A 152 17.26 -10.06 6.89
CA GLY A 152 18.15 -10.47 7.97
C GLY A 152 18.76 -11.85 7.80
N ASP A 153 18.20 -12.72 6.95
CA ASP A 153 18.81 -14.00 6.60
C ASP A 153 19.88 -13.81 5.49
N PRO A 154 21.18 -14.08 5.77
CA PRO A 154 22.24 -13.99 4.76
C PRO A 154 22.09 -15.02 3.63
N THR A 155 21.42 -16.14 3.87
CA THR A 155 21.23 -17.22 2.88
C THR A 155 20.19 -16.87 1.82
N GLN A 156 19.30 -15.91 2.13
CA GLN A 156 18.25 -15.41 1.23
C GLN A 156 18.69 -14.16 0.44
N ASN A 157 19.97 -13.77 0.52
CA ASN A 157 20.45 -12.53 -0.09
C ASN A 157 20.58 -12.66 -1.62
N PHE A 158 20.37 -11.54 -2.33
CA PHE A 158 20.36 -11.51 -3.79
C PHE A 158 21.76 -11.29 -4.34
N ASN A 159 22.19 -12.17 -5.25
CA ASN A 159 23.49 -12.07 -5.91
C ASN A 159 23.36 -11.43 -7.30
N ARG A 160 24.50 -11.27 -7.99
CA ARG A 160 24.55 -10.66 -9.34
C ARG A 160 23.66 -11.37 -10.36
N LYS A 161 23.54 -12.69 -10.30
CA LYS A 161 22.68 -13.46 -11.21
C LYS A 161 21.21 -13.14 -10.97
N ASP A 162 20.81 -12.97 -9.72
CA ASP A 162 19.45 -12.57 -9.37
C ASP A 162 19.16 -11.17 -9.89
N HIS A 163 20.05 -10.20 -9.62
CA HIS A 163 19.90 -8.82 -10.13
C HIS A 163 19.80 -8.77 -11.67
N GLU A 164 20.59 -9.57 -12.39
CA GLU A 164 20.47 -9.63 -13.86
C GLU A 164 19.16 -10.27 -14.31
N ALA A 165 18.68 -11.32 -13.64
CA ALA A 165 17.37 -11.93 -13.94
C ALA A 165 16.21 -10.95 -13.72
N GLN A 166 16.31 -10.11 -12.70
CA GLN A 166 15.37 -9.02 -12.42
C GLN A 166 15.38 -7.97 -13.55
N LEU A 167 16.56 -7.52 -13.99
CA LEU A 167 16.70 -6.58 -15.10
C LEU A 167 16.19 -7.17 -16.42
N GLU A 168 16.49 -8.44 -16.69
CA GLU A 168 16.03 -9.12 -17.91
C GLU A 168 14.50 -9.27 -17.96
N TYR A 169 13.88 -9.55 -16.81
CA TYR A 169 12.42 -9.50 -16.71
C TYR A 169 11.87 -8.11 -17.09
N LEU A 170 12.51 -7.04 -16.64
CA LEU A 170 12.07 -5.68 -16.95
C LEU A 170 12.27 -5.32 -18.43
N ARG A 171 13.38 -5.74 -19.04
CA ARG A 171 13.62 -5.52 -20.49
C ARG A 171 12.53 -6.14 -21.36
N ARG A 172 12.05 -7.34 -21.01
CA ARG A 172 10.99 -8.04 -21.77
C ARG A 172 9.56 -7.64 -21.39
N THR A 173 9.37 -6.75 -20.42
CA THR A 173 8.06 -6.40 -19.86
C THR A 173 7.79 -4.89 -20.00
N PRO A 174 7.50 -4.41 -21.22
CA PRO A 174 7.36 -2.97 -21.53
C PRO A 174 6.19 -2.28 -20.81
N GLN A 175 5.25 -3.05 -20.25
CA GLN A 175 4.19 -2.51 -19.41
C GLN A 175 4.70 -1.99 -18.06
N VAL A 176 5.92 -2.32 -17.60
CA VAL A 176 6.44 -1.78 -16.34
C VAL A 176 7.08 -0.43 -16.60
N ARG A 177 6.67 0.62 -15.87
CA ARG A 177 7.27 1.97 -15.98
C ARG A 177 7.91 2.48 -14.68
N ASP A 178 7.53 1.89 -13.54
CA ASP A 178 7.97 2.30 -12.21
C ASP A 178 8.63 1.12 -11.48
N VAL A 179 9.88 1.31 -11.05
CA VAL A 179 10.64 0.31 -10.31
C VAL A 179 10.98 0.85 -8.93
N LEU A 180 10.49 0.17 -7.89
CA LEU A 180 10.84 0.45 -6.50
C LEU A 180 11.96 -0.47 -6.03
N ILE A 181 13.17 0.07 -5.85
CA ILE A 181 14.29 -0.63 -5.21
C ILE A 181 14.04 -0.71 -3.70
N SER A 182 14.05 -1.92 -3.16
CA SER A 182 13.79 -2.22 -1.75
C SER A 182 14.48 -3.55 -1.36
N GLY A 183 13.91 -4.31 -0.42
CA GLY A 183 14.51 -5.49 0.18
C GLY A 183 14.49 -5.39 1.69
N GLY A 184 15.66 -5.60 2.30
CA GLY A 184 16.02 -4.93 3.54
C GLY A 184 16.15 -3.43 3.28
N ASP A 185 17.34 -2.97 2.90
CA ASP A 185 17.58 -1.58 2.53
C ASP A 185 18.73 -1.44 1.52
N GLY A 186 18.40 -0.99 0.30
CA GLY A 186 19.37 -0.85 -0.79
C GLY A 186 20.54 0.10 -0.49
N LEU A 187 20.38 1.06 0.42
CA LEU A 187 21.45 2.00 0.78
C LEU A 187 22.53 1.38 1.70
N THR A 188 22.32 0.16 2.19
CA THR A 188 23.36 -0.63 2.89
C THR A 188 24.37 -1.26 1.94
N LEU A 189 24.03 -1.36 0.65
CA LEU A 189 24.91 -1.94 -0.36
C LEU A 189 26.15 -1.07 -0.59
N ALA A 190 27.24 -1.72 -1.00
CA ALA A 190 28.43 -1.04 -1.47
C ALA A 190 28.08 -0.06 -2.62
N PRO A 191 28.61 1.18 -2.63
CA PRO A 191 28.22 2.21 -3.61
C PRO A 191 28.27 1.72 -5.07
N LYS A 192 29.34 1.02 -5.46
CA LYS A 192 29.52 0.49 -6.82
C LYS A 192 28.44 -0.52 -7.22
N LEU A 193 28.00 -1.37 -6.28
CA LEU A 193 26.95 -2.35 -6.56
C LEU A 193 25.60 -1.65 -6.70
N PHE A 194 25.28 -0.73 -5.79
CA PHE A 194 24.04 0.03 -5.85
C PHE A 194 23.93 0.87 -7.13
N GLU A 195 25.01 1.57 -7.51
CA GLU A 195 25.07 2.34 -8.77
C GLU A 195 24.92 1.43 -10.00
N SER A 196 25.44 0.20 -9.97
CA SER A 196 25.27 -0.73 -11.09
C SER A 196 23.81 -1.13 -11.33
N ILE A 197 23.01 -1.23 -10.26
CA ILE A 197 21.57 -1.51 -10.34
C ILE A 197 20.84 -0.29 -10.92
N LEU A 198 21.12 0.91 -10.40
CA LEU A 198 20.52 2.16 -10.90
C LEU A 198 20.82 2.38 -12.39
N ARG A 199 22.07 2.16 -12.81
CA ARG A 199 22.48 2.24 -14.21
C ARG A 199 21.72 1.20 -15.05
N GLY A 200 21.68 -0.05 -14.61
CA GLY A 200 20.98 -1.12 -15.33
C GLY A 200 19.49 -0.82 -15.53
N LEU A 201 18.82 -0.23 -14.54
CA LEU A 201 17.43 0.22 -14.68
C LEU A 201 17.28 1.36 -15.68
N ARG A 202 18.23 2.31 -15.70
CA ARG A 202 18.18 3.47 -16.61
C ARG A 202 18.56 3.15 -18.04
N GLU A 203 19.22 2.03 -18.29
CA GLU A 203 19.45 1.51 -19.64
C GLU A 203 18.17 0.96 -20.29
N ILE A 204 17.09 0.73 -19.53
CA ILE A 204 15.82 0.20 -20.03
C ILE A 204 14.90 1.36 -20.45
N PRO A 205 14.60 1.55 -21.76
CA PRO A 205 13.96 2.78 -22.24
C PRO A 205 12.56 3.07 -21.68
N HIS A 206 11.76 2.03 -21.40
CA HIS A 206 10.40 2.18 -20.90
C HIS A 206 10.31 2.36 -19.38
N ILE A 207 11.43 2.32 -18.64
CA ILE A 207 11.46 2.60 -17.21
C ILE A 207 11.55 4.12 -17.00
N GLU A 208 10.40 4.72 -16.77
CA GLU A 208 10.27 6.15 -16.55
C GLU A 208 10.74 6.55 -15.15
N ILE A 209 10.25 5.84 -14.12
CA ILE A 209 10.45 6.21 -12.72
C ILE A 209 11.22 5.12 -11.99
N VAL A 210 12.30 5.52 -11.31
CA VAL A 210 12.98 4.68 -10.33
C VAL A 210 12.73 5.30 -8.96
N ARG A 211 12.45 4.45 -7.97
CA ARG A 211 12.21 4.88 -6.59
C ARG A 211 13.01 4.02 -5.63
N ILE A 212 13.41 4.59 -4.51
CA ILE A 212 14.14 3.89 -3.46
C ILE A 212 13.25 3.86 -2.21
N GLY A 213 13.01 2.68 -1.65
CA GLY A 213 12.46 2.53 -0.30
C GLY A 213 13.61 2.32 0.67
N SER A 214 13.78 3.22 1.63
CA SER A 214 14.92 3.15 2.55
C SER A 214 14.58 3.70 3.94
N ARG A 215 15.00 2.98 4.98
CA ARG A 215 15.00 3.44 6.37
C ARG A 215 16.39 3.85 6.84
N VAL A 216 17.43 3.65 6.03
CA VAL A 216 18.81 4.08 6.31
C VAL A 216 18.91 5.55 6.73
N PRO A 217 18.24 6.53 6.12
CA PRO A 217 18.32 7.91 6.63
C PRO A 217 17.84 8.08 8.08
N VAL A 218 16.99 7.16 8.57
CA VAL A 218 16.48 7.14 9.95
C VAL A 218 17.41 6.37 10.88
N PHE A 219 17.88 5.19 10.47
CA PHE A 219 18.76 4.33 11.29
C PHE A 219 20.24 4.69 11.23
N LEU A 220 20.66 5.34 10.16
CA LEU A 220 22.05 5.58 9.79
C LEU A 220 22.15 6.83 8.90
N PRO A 221 21.76 8.03 9.39
CA PRO A 221 21.83 9.27 8.62
C PRO A 221 23.24 9.57 8.07
N GLN A 222 24.28 9.04 8.71
CA GLN A 222 25.68 9.13 8.29
C GLN A 222 25.93 8.55 6.89
N ARG A 223 25.09 7.62 6.42
CA ARG A 223 25.21 7.01 5.08
C ARG A 223 24.87 8.00 3.96
N ILE A 224 24.17 9.08 4.30
CA ILE A 224 23.76 10.13 3.37
C ILE A 224 24.84 11.21 3.31
N ASP A 225 25.89 10.89 2.57
CA ASP A 225 27.02 11.77 2.29
C ASP A 225 26.91 12.42 0.90
N ASP A 226 27.87 13.30 0.60
CA ASP A 226 27.88 14.07 -0.65
C ASP A 226 28.21 13.16 -1.84
N GLU A 227 28.99 12.09 -1.64
CA GLU A 227 29.31 11.09 -2.67
C GLU A 227 28.06 10.33 -3.10
N LEU A 228 27.26 9.84 -2.14
CA LEU A 228 25.98 9.19 -2.43
C LEU A 228 25.03 10.14 -3.15
N CYS A 229 24.88 11.37 -2.66
CA CYS A 229 23.96 12.34 -3.25
C CYS A 229 24.35 12.69 -4.69
N ALA A 230 25.64 12.93 -4.95
CA ALA A 230 26.17 13.14 -6.30
C ALA A 230 25.97 11.91 -7.20
N MET A 231 26.03 10.69 -6.63
CA MET A 231 25.71 9.47 -7.37
C MET A 231 24.24 9.42 -7.77
N LEU A 232 23.32 9.65 -6.83
CA LEU A 232 21.87 9.59 -7.04
C LEU A 232 21.39 10.64 -8.06
N GLU A 233 21.96 11.85 -8.03
CA GLU A 233 21.60 12.97 -8.93
C GLU A 233 21.77 12.62 -10.41
N LYS A 234 22.72 11.74 -10.76
CA LYS A 234 22.97 11.29 -12.14
C LYS A 234 21.80 10.48 -12.75
N TYR A 235 20.87 9.98 -11.93
CA TYR A 235 19.86 9.00 -12.33
C TYR A 235 18.41 9.52 -12.22
N HIS A 236 18.20 10.84 -12.31
CA HIS A 236 16.87 11.44 -12.37
C HIS A 236 16.03 10.96 -13.57
N PRO A 237 14.68 10.92 -13.47
CA PRO A 237 13.85 11.28 -12.30
C PRO A 237 13.82 10.17 -11.23
N LEU A 238 14.40 10.44 -10.06
CA LEU A 238 14.59 9.47 -8.98
C LEU A 238 13.88 9.94 -7.71
N TRP A 239 13.08 9.06 -7.11
CA TRP A 239 12.35 9.35 -5.87
C TRP A 239 12.89 8.51 -4.71
N ILE A 240 12.69 8.98 -3.48
CA ILE A 240 12.99 8.19 -2.28
C ILE A 240 11.84 8.27 -1.28
N ASN A 241 11.40 7.12 -0.78
CA ASN A 241 10.45 7.01 0.32
C ASN A 241 11.18 6.56 1.58
N LEU A 242 11.05 7.35 2.64
CA LEU A 242 11.63 7.12 3.95
C LEU A 242 10.63 6.51 4.92
N HIS A 243 11.11 5.93 6.01
CA HIS A 243 10.27 5.23 6.98
C HIS A 243 10.47 5.75 8.41
N PHE A 244 9.79 6.85 8.71
CA PHE A 244 9.57 7.40 10.05
C PHE A 244 8.21 6.95 10.61
N ASN A 245 8.17 6.66 11.89
CA ASN A 245 6.98 6.36 12.69
C ASN A 245 6.79 7.28 13.88
N HIS A 246 7.84 7.93 14.38
CA HIS A 246 7.73 8.77 15.58
C HIS A 246 8.52 10.08 15.42
N PRO A 247 8.01 11.24 15.91
CA PRO A 247 8.72 12.51 15.83
C PRO A 247 10.08 12.54 16.55
N ASN A 248 10.39 11.56 17.41
CA ASN A 248 11.70 11.42 18.06
C ASN A 248 12.79 10.91 17.11
N GLU A 249 12.40 10.30 15.99
CA GLU A 249 13.34 9.83 14.96
C GLU A 249 13.88 10.96 14.10
N ILE A 250 13.27 12.15 14.13
CA ILE A 250 13.68 13.31 13.34
C ILE A 250 14.68 14.13 14.16
N THR A 251 15.95 13.71 14.08
CA THR A 251 17.09 14.32 14.75
C THR A 251 17.75 15.40 13.87
N PRO A 252 18.70 16.19 14.41
CA PRO A 252 19.52 17.08 13.61
C PRO A 252 20.30 16.39 12.48
N GLU A 253 20.84 15.19 12.74
CA GLU A 253 21.56 14.35 11.77
C GLU A 253 20.67 13.96 10.61
N VAL A 254 19.46 13.49 10.92
CA VAL A 254 18.42 13.14 9.93
C VAL A 254 18.03 14.36 9.12
N SER A 255 17.81 15.50 9.77
CA SER A 255 17.43 16.75 9.10
C SER A 255 18.49 17.18 8.08
N ARG A 256 19.78 17.04 8.41
CA ARG A 256 20.89 17.27 7.47
C ARG A 256 20.94 16.26 6.34
N ALA A 257 20.78 14.97 6.65
CA ALA A 257 20.76 13.91 5.64
C ALA A 257 19.64 14.16 4.60
N VAL A 258 18.45 14.52 5.06
CA VAL A 258 17.31 14.81 4.19
C VAL A 258 17.49 16.12 3.41
N ASP A 259 18.10 17.15 4.00
CA ASP A 259 18.47 18.37 3.27
C ASP A 259 19.41 18.05 2.10
N LYS A 260 20.39 17.15 2.26
CA LYS A 260 21.25 16.70 1.16
C LYS A 260 20.45 15.98 0.05
N LEU A 261 19.58 15.03 0.41
CA LEU A 261 18.74 14.31 -0.56
C LEU A 261 17.84 15.26 -1.37
N THR A 262 17.16 16.18 -0.68
CA THR A 262 16.27 17.14 -1.33
C THR A 262 17.04 18.15 -2.20
N ARG A 263 18.26 18.55 -1.81
CA ARG A 263 19.13 19.41 -2.63
C ARG A 263 19.73 18.70 -3.84
N ALA A 264 19.95 17.39 -3.76
CA ALA A 264 20.28 16.55 -4.91
C ALA A 264 19.08 16.36 -5.87
N GLY A 265 17.94 16.99 -5.58
CA GLY A 265 16.76 17.02 -6.43
C GLY A 265 15.80 15.84 -6.26
N LEU A 266 16.00 14.98 -5.25
CA LEU A 266 15.10 13.84 -5.02
C LEU A 266 13.82 14.32 -4.32
N PRO A 267 12.63 14.02 -4.87
CA PRO A 267 11.39 14.13 -4.10
C PRO A 267 11.39 13.07 -2.99
N VAL A 268 11.15 13.51 -1.75
CA VAL A 268 11.19 12.66 -0.56
C VAL A 268 9.79 12.43 -0.02
N GLY A 269 9.36 11.18 0.03
CA GLY A 269 8.12 10.74 0.68
C GLY A 269 8.38 10.07 2.02
N ASN A 270 7.34 9.91 2.84
CA ASN A 270 7.38 9.09 4.05
C ASN A 270 6.25 8.05 4.10
N GLN A 271 6.63 6.83 4.46
CA GLN A 271 5.77 5.70 4.73
C GLN A 271 5.87 5.35 6.22
N SER A 272 4.84 5.65 6.99
CA SER A 272 4.70 5.20 8.38
C SER A 272 3.87 3.93 8.44
N VAL A 273 4.07 3.12 9.48
CA VAL A 273 3.17 2.03 9.88
C VAL A 273 2.48 2.47 11.18
N LEU A 274 1.18 2.23 11.28
CA LEU A 274 0.38 2.47 12.48
C LEU A 274 0.64 1.36 13.48
N LEU A 275 1.36 1.70 14.55
CA LEU A 275 1.90 0.76 15.53
C LEU A 275 1.39 1.11 16.94
N ALA A 276 0.77 0.13 17.58
CA ALA A 276 0.24 0.25 18.93
C ALA A 276 1.35 0.63 19.93
N GLY A 277 1.11 1.71 20.69
CA GLY A 277 2.02 2.27 21.67
C GLY A 277 3.31 2.87 21.11
N VAL A 278 3.35 3.16 19.80
CA VAL A 278 4.41 3.96 19.17
C VAL A 278 3.80 5.22 18.58
N ASN A 279 2.80 5.10 17.70
CA ASN A 279 2.24 6.24 16.96
C ASN A 279 0.74 6.15 16.70
N ASP A 280 0.02 5.33 17.47
CA ASP A 280 -1.42 5.16 17.47
C ASP A 280 -2.17 6.29 18.19
N CYS A 281 -1.73 7.52 17.97
CA CYS A 281 -2.29 8.73 18.56
C CYS A 281 -2.30 9.87 17.53
N VAL A 282 -3.45 10.53 17.38
CA VAL A 282 -3.62 11.67 16.47
C VAL A 282 -2.64 12.81 16.74
N HIS A 283 -2.29 13.05 18.01
CA HIS A 283 -1.37 14.13 18.39
C HIS A 283 0.08 13.79 18.01
N ILE A 284 0.49 12.52 18.20
CA ILE A 284 1.80 12.03 17.76
C ILE A 284 1.91 12.11 16.25
N GLN A 285 0.88 11.63 15.53
CA GLN A 285 0.84 11.68 14.07
C GLN A 285 0.87 13.12 13.55
N ARG A 286 0.13 14.04 14.18
CA ARG A 286 0.16 15.47 13.83
C ARG A 286 1.57 16.06 14.00
N SER A 287 2.22 15.77 15.13
CA SER A 287 3.60 16.19 15.38
C SER A 287 4.57 15.62 14.34
N LEU A 288 4.42 14.32 14.02
CA LEU A 288 5.23 13.65 12.99
C LEU A 288 5.07 14.32 11.63
N VAL A 289 3.85 14.46 11.12
CA VAL A 289 3.62 15.00 9.77
C VAL A 289 4.06 16.46 9.64
N HIS A 290 3.97 17.25 10.72
CA HIS A 290 4.51 18.61 10.74
C HIS A 290 6.03 18.62 10.63
N LYS A 291 6.74 17.83 11.46
CA LYS A 291 8.21 17.72 11.40
C LYS A 291 8.70 17.15 10.07
N LEU A 292 7.97 16.22 9.47
CA LEU A 292 8.27 15.69 8.13
C LEU A 292 8.24 16.81 7.10
N VAL A 293 7.15 17.61 7.08
CA VAL A 293 6.99 18.74 6.17
C VAL A 293 8.06 19.82 6.38
N GLU A 294 8.43 20.12 7.62
CA GLU A 294 9.52 21.06 7.92
C GLU A 294 10.85 20.63 7.29
N ASN A 295 11.05 19.31 7.13
CA ASN A 295 12.20 18.71 6.46
C ASN A 295 11.99 18.45 4.96
N ARG A 296 10.93 18.99 4.35
CA ARG A 296 10.54 18.76 2.94
C ARG A 296 10.29 17.28 2.61
N ILE A 297 9.81 16.52 3.60
CA ILE A 297 9.36 15.14 3.43
C ILE A 297 7.84 15.16 3.31
N ARG A 298 7.30 14.60 2.23
CA ARG A 298 5.85 14.48 2.05
C ARG A 298 5.33 13.22 2.74
N PRO A 299 4.43 13.31 3.74
CA PRO A 299 3.71 12.13 4.23
C PRO A 299 2.97 11.47 3.07
N TYR A 300 3.30 10.22 2.78
CA TYR A 300 2.78 9.48 1.63
C TYR A 300 1.75 8.44 2.07
N TYR A 301 2.17 7.49 2.91
CA TYR A 301 1.27 6.47 3.46
C TYR A 301 1.37 6.39 4.98
N LEU A 302 0.23 6.12 5.60
CA LEU A 302 0.13 5.47 6.90
C LEU A 302 -0.40 4.06 6.63
N TYR A 303 0.42 3.03 6.85
CA TYR A 303 0.02 1.64 6.68
C TYR A 303 -0.66 1.12 7.94
N GLN A 304 -1.75 0.39 7.81
CA GLN A 304 -2.16 -0.56 8.83
C GLN A 304 -1.02 -1.59 9.03
N CYS A 305 -0.72 -1.96 10.28
CA CYS A 305 0.27 -3.00 10.56
C CYS A 305 -0.15 -4.33 9.92
N ASP A 306 0.77 -4.91 9.13
CA ASP A 306 0.54 -6.13 8.35
C ASP A 306 0.35 -7.36 9.26
N LEU A 307 -0.18 -8.44 8.67
CA LEU A 307 -0.49 -9.69 9.39
C LEU A 307 0.71 -10.63 9.46
N VAL A 308 1.90 -10.11 9.74
CA VAL A 308 3.15 -10.89 9.73
C VAL A 308 3.53 -11.39 11.11
N GLU A 309 4.33 -12.46 11.15
CA GLU A 309 4.90 -13.00 12.38
C GLU A 309 5.65 -11.94 13.20
N GLY A 310 5.57 -12.02 14.53
CA GLY A 310 6.17 -11.04 15.45
C GLY A 310 5.37 -9.74 15.64
N SER A 311 4.55 -9.35 14.67
CA SER A 311 3.93 -8.02 14.65
C SER A 311 2.60 -7.90 15.42
N GLY A 312 2.05 -9.00 15.93
CA GLY A 312 0.68 -9.05 16.48
C GLY A 312 0.39 -7.99 17.55
N HIS A 313 1.36 -7.75 18.43
CA HIS A 313 1.25 -6.78 19.52
C HIS A 313 1.35 -5.30 19.07
N PHE A 314 1.75 -5.03 17.83
CA PHE A 314 1.71 -3.70 17.23
C PHE A 314 0.40 -3.38 16.51
N ARG A 315 -0.46 -4.37 16.29
CA ARG A 315 -1.67 -4.18 15.50
C ARG A 315 -2.65 -3.26 16.22
N THR A 316 -3.30 -2.42 15.43
CA THR A 316 -4.40 -1.55 15.87
C THR A 316 -5.70 -1.92 15.14
N PRO A 317 -6.88 -1.62 15.71
CA PRO A 317 -8.12 -1.65 14.96
C PRO A 317 -8.10 -0.62 13.83
N VAL A 318 -8.72 -0.93 12.68
CA VAL A 318 -8.80 -0.01 11.53
C VAL A 318 -9.43 1.33 11.91
N GLY A 319 -10.36 1.33 12.87
CA GLY A 319 -10.97 2.54 13.42
C GLY A 319 -9.97 3.55 13.99
N LYS A 320 -8.81 3.09 14.50
CA LYS A 320 -7.74 3.99 14.98
C LYS A 320 -7.09 4.77 13.83
N GLY A 321 -6.87 4.14 12.68
CA GLY A 321 -6.39 4.82 11.49
C GLY A 321 -7.40 5.84 10.95
N LEU A 322 -8.69 5.50 10.97
CA LEU A 322 -9.77 6.43 10.60
C LEU A 322 -9.83 7.66 11.53
N GLU A 323 -9.75 7.44 12.84
CA GLU A 323 -9.66 8.50 13.86
C GLU A 323 -8.48 9.45 13.59
N ILE A 324 -7.31 8.90 13.27
CA ILE A 324 -6.11 9.68 12.94
C ILE A 324 -6.34 10.52 11.68
N ILE A 325 -6.86 9.92 10.59
CA ILE A 325 -7.10 10.66 9.34
C ILE A 325 -8.16 11.75 9.52
N GLU A 326 -9.21 11.50 10.30
CA GLU A 326 -10.21 12.51 10.68
C GLU A 326 -9.54 13.69 11.38
N GLY A 327 -8.69 13.44 12.39
CA GLY A 327 -8.00 14.48 13.13
C GLY A 327 -6.82 15.14 12.41
N LEU A 328 -6.51 14.74 11.17
CA LEU A 328 -5.51 15.37 10.30
C LEU A 328 -6.16 16.15 9.15
N ARG A 329 -7.13 15.57 8.45
CA ARG A 329 -7.77 16.21 7.30
C ARG A 329 -8.52 17.47 7.75
N GLY A 330 -8.22 18.61 7.14
CA GLY A 330 -8.79 19.91 7.52
C GLY A 330 -8.12 20.57 8.73
N HIS A 331 -7.60 19.78 9.68
CA HIS A 331 -6.89 20.29 10.86
C HIS A 331 -5.40 20.63 10.60
N THR A 332 -4.85 20.23 9.46
CA THR A 332 -3.50 20.60 9.01
C THR A 332 -3.44 20.76 7.48
N SER A 333 -2.31 21.23 6.96
CA SER A 333 -2.03 21.38 5.53
C SER A 333 -2.35 20.10 4.75
N GLY A 334 -3.04 20.24 3.61
CA GLY A 334 -3.51 19.09 2.84
C GLY A 334 -2.41 18.13 2.36
N TYR A 335 -1.21 18.64 2.06
CA TYR A 335 -0.05 17.84 1.67
C TYR A 335 0.67 17.15 2.84
N ALA A 336 0.29 17.47 4.09
CA ALA A 336 0.75 16.79 5.30
C ALA A 336 -0.15 15.60 5.68
N VAL A 337 -1.28 15.40 5.00
CA VAL A 337 -2.21 14.30 5.28
C VAL A 337 -1.84 13.10 4.40
N PRO A 338 -1.28 12.01 4.97
CA PRO A 338 -0.98 10.80 4.20
C PRO A 338 -2.28 10.09 3.80
N THR A 339 -2.18 9.17 2.84
CA THR A 339 -3.25 8.21 2.60
C THR A 339 -3.12 7.09 3.64
N TYR A 340 -4.16 6.82 4.42
CA TYR A 340 -4.20 5.62 5.25
C TYR A 340 -4.59 4.43 4.39
N VAL A 341 -3.78 3.37 4.41
CA VAL A 341 -3.95 2.19 3.55
C VAL A 341 -3.85 0.90 4.35
N ILE A 342 -4.63 -0.09 3.92
CA ILE A 342 -4.46 -1.48 4.31
C ILE A 342 -3.86 -2.20 3.10
N ASP A 343 -2.66 -2.78 3.22
CA ASP A 343 -2.14 -3.66 2.18
C ASP A 343 -2.87 -5.00 2.33
N ALA A 344 -3.76 -5.28 1.37
CA ALA A 344 -4.73 -6.36 1.48
C ALA A 344 -4.03 -7.73 1.53
N PRO A 345 -4.38 -8.59 2.51
CA PRO A 345 -3.86 -9.95 2.58
C PRO A 345 -4.09 -10.73 1.28
N GLY A 346 -3.15 -11.62 0.96
CA GLY A 346 -3.18 -12.37 -0.30
C GLY A 346 -2.76 -11.55 -1.53
N GLY A 347 -2.26 -10.33 -1.32
CA GLY A 347 -1.67 -9.49 -2.37
C GLY A 347 -2.68 -8.73 -3.22
N GLY A 348 -3.81 -8.33 -2.64
CA GLY A 348 -4.78 -7.43 -3.30
C GLY A 348 -4.28 -5.99 -3.45
N GLY A 349 -3.17 -5.65 -2.81
CA GLY A 349 -2.57 -4.32 -2.88
C GLY A 349 -3.12 -3.34 -1.83
N LYS A 350 -2.71 -2.07 -1.95
CA LYS A 350 -2.93 -1.02 -0.97
C LYS A 350 -4.32 -0.42 -1.18
N ILE A 351 -5.24 -0.71 -0.27
CA ILE A 351 -6.61 -0.22 -0.31
C ILE A 351 -6.72 1.02 0.61
N PRO A 352 -7.05 2.20 0.07
CA PRO A 352 -7.20 3.40 0.89
C PRO A 352 -8.44 3.32 1.78
N VAL A 353 -8.31 3.80 3.01
CA VAL A 353 -9.40 3.89 3.98
C VAL A 353 -9.40 5.30 4.55
N MET A 354 -10.56 5.95 4.57
CA MET A 354 -10.72 7.31 5.09
C MET A 354 -12.13 7.50 5.66
N PRO A 355 -12.35 8.54 6.49
CA PRO A 355 -13.68 8.89 6.95
C PRO A 355 -14.65 9.24 5.81
N ASN A 356 -15.95 9.09 6.04
CA ASN A 356 -16.98 9.45 5.06
C ASN A 356 -17.27 10.95 5.09
N TYR A 357 -17.04 11.64 3.97
CA TYR A 357 -17.35 13.06 3.80
C TYR A 357 -18.60 13.30 2.94
N LEU A 358 -18.92 12.37 2.03
CA LEU A 358 -20.22 12.30 1.35
C LEU A 358 -21.26 11.72 2.31
N ILE A 359 -22.34 12.46 2.53
CA ILE A 359 -23.45 12.06 3.40
C ILE A 359 -24.65 11.58 2.58
N SER A 360 -25.01 12.31 1.53
CA SER A 360 -26.18 12.03 0.71
C SER A 360 -26.03 12.61 -0.69
N TYR A 361 -26.88 12.21 -1.64
CA TYR A 361 -26.89 12.70 -3.01
C TYR A 361 -28.29 12.52 -3.65
N SER A 362 -28.55 13.28 -4.71
CA SER A 362 -29.73 13.23 -5.56
C SER A 362 -29.31 13.31 -7.03
N ASP A 363 -30.22 13.62 -7.95
CA ASP A 363 -29.96 13.73 -9.39
C ASP A 363 -29.19 15.00 -9.81
N HIS A 364 -29.07 16.01 -8.94
CA HIS A 364 -28.38 17.27 -9.24
C HIS A 364 -27.67 17.92 -8.03
N LYS A 365 -27.60 17.22 -6.89
CA LYS A 365 -26.99 17.74 -5.67
C LYS A 365 -26.31 16.64 -4.87
N VAL A 366 -25.18 16.99 -4.26
CA VAL A 366 -24.53 16.17 -3.21
C VAL A 366 -24.48 16.91 -1.88
N ILE A 367 -24.69 16.17 -0.79
CA ILE A 367 -24.59 16.66 0.59
C ILE A 367 -23.27 16.17 1.18
N LEU A 368 -22.45 17.11 1.60
CA LEU A 368 -21.10 16.88 2.10
C LEU A 368 -20.98 17.43 3.53
N ARG A 369 -20.20 16.77 4.38
CA ARG A 369 -19.68 17.39 5.61
C ARG A 369 -18.20 17.72 5.47
N ASN A 370 -17.72 18.68 6.25
CA ASN A 370 -16.29 18.92 6.43
C ASN A 370 -15.78 18.36 7.78
N TYR A 371 -14.53 18.70 8.15
CA TYR A 371 -13.89 18.30 9.40
C TYR A 371 -14.48 18.97 10.66
N GLU A 372 -15.25 20.05 10.51
CA GLU A 372 -15.89 20.79 11.61
C GLU A 372 -17.30 20.28 11.91
N GLY A 373 -17.82 19.38 11.07
CA GLY A 373 -19.23 19.00 11.07
C GLY A 373 -20.14 19.98 10.34
N TYR A 374 -19.59 20.96 9.61
CA TYR A 374 -20.38 21.82 8.71
C TYR A 374 -20.89 20.99 7.54
N ILE A 375 -22.21 20.95 7.37
CA ILE A 375 -22.90 20.23 6.30
C ILE A 375 -23.29 21.24 5.23
N THR A 376 -22.94 20.96 3.98
CA THR A 376 -23.21 21.82 2.83
C THR A 376 -23.73 21.01 1.65
N THR A 377 -24.36 21.72 0.72
CA THR A 377 -24.77 21.20 -0.58
C THR A 377 -23.80 21.66 -1.66
N TYR A 378 -23.51 20.79 -2.61
CA TYR A 378 -22.87 21.14 -3.88
C TYR A 378 -23.84 20.83 -5.02
N GLU A 379 -24.09 21.83 -5.88
CA GLU A 379 -24.94 21.71 -7.06
C GLU A 379 -24.15 21.07 -8.21
N GLU A 380 -24.70 20.01 -8.78
CA GLU A 380 -24.15 19.34 -9.96
C GLU A 380 -24.79 19.90 -11.23
N PRO A 381 -24.05 19.90 -12.37
CA PRO A 381 -24.60 20.42 -13.62
C PRO A 381 -25.80 19.58 -14.07
N PRO A 382 -26.95 20.19 -14.45
CA PRO A 382 -28.13 19.46 -14.91
C PRO A 382 -27.92 18.76 -16.27
N ALA A 383 -26.86 19.12 -17.00
CA ALA A 383 -26.43 18.47 -18.23
C ALA A 383 -24.91 18.39 -18.28
N TYR A 384 -24.39 17.21 -18.63
CA TYR A 384 -22.96 16.98 -18.88
C TYR A 384 -22.79 16.23 -20.21
N THR A 385 -22.07 16.83 -21.15
CA THR A 385 -21.66 16.17 -22.38
C THR A 385 -20.36 15.42 -22.11
N GLN A 386 -20.40 14.10 -22.23
CA GLN A 386 -19.20 13.27 -22.12
C GLN A 386 -18.17 13.69 -23.17
N HIS A 387 -16.89 13.59 -22.81
CA HIS A 387 -15.83 13.88 -23.77
C HIS A 387 -15.88 12.86 -24.93
N ASP A 388 -15.53 13.29 -26.14
CA ASP A 388 -15.45 12.39 -27.29
C ASP A 388 -14.18 11.51 -27.21
N ARG A 389 -14.38 10.21 -26.98
CA ARG A 389 -13.31 9.20 -26.95
C ARG A 389 -12.68 8.96 -28.31
N VAL A 390 -13.43 9.16 -29.40
CA VAL A 390 -12.95 8.96 -30.77
C VAL A 390 -11.97 10.04 -31.18
N THR A 391 -12.09 11.27 -30.66
CA THR A 391 -11.16 12.36 -30.99
C THR A 391 -10.09 12.59 -29.93
N CYS A 392 -10.24 12.03 -28.72
CA CYS A 392 -9.28 12.20 -27.64
C CYS A 392 -8.06 11.28 -27.82
N THR A 393 -6.89 11.86 -28.10
CA THR A 393 -5.64 11.11 -28.27
C THR A 393 -5.33 10.23 -27.06
N TYR A 394 -5.59 10.70 -25.83
CA TYR A 394 -5.31 9.93 -24.61
C TYR A 394 -6.21 8.70 -24.46
N CYS A 395 -7.45 8.76 -24.95
CA CYS A 395 -8.35 7.61 -24.95
C CYS A 395 -7.98 6.61 -26.03
N GLN A 396 -7.48 7.08 -27.17
CA GLN A 396 -6.96 6.21 -28.22
C GLN A 396 -5.65 5.51 -27.81
N THR A 397 -4.81 6.20 -27.04
CA THR A 397 -3.54 5.66 -26.54
C THR A 397 -3.67 5.12 -25.12
N HIS A 398 -4.83 4.58 -24.74
CA HIS A 398 -4.99 3.99 -23.41
C HIS A 398 -3.94 2.89 -23.22
N ARG A 399 -3.35 2.86 -22.03
CA ARG A 399 -2.43 1.79 -21.69
C ARG A 399 -3.24 0.57 -21.31
N SER A 400 -3.00 -0.53 -22.00
CA SER A 400 -3.64 -1.80 -21.67
C SER A 400 -3.21 -2.27 -20.28
N GLU A 401 -4.17 -2.69 -19.46
CA GLU A 401 -3.97 -3.40 -18.19
C GLU A 401 -4.60 -4.81 -18.26
N PRO A 402 -4.06 -5.72 -19.10
CA PRO A 402 -4.71 -7.00 -19.40
C PRO A 402 -5.02 -7.78 -18.13
N GLY A 403 -6.30 -8.10 -17.93
CA GLY A 403 -6.77 -8.91 -16.81
C GLY A 403 -6.80 -8.20 -15.45
N GLN A 404 -6.48 -6.90 -15.36
CA GLN A 404 -6.43 -6.17 -14.08
C GLN A 404 -7.29 -4.89 -14.06
N SER A 405 -8.14 -4.64 -15.06
CA SER A 405 -9.06 -3.47 -15.09
C SER A 405 -10.10 -3.46 -13.96
N GLY A 406 -10.49 -4.63 -13.43
CA GLY A 406 -11.34 -4.73 -12.23
C GLY A 406 -12.62 -3.88 -12.29
N VAL A 407 -12.89 -3.11 -11.24
CA VAL A 407 -14.07 -2.23 -11.15
C VAL A 407 -14.03 -1.10 -12.19
N LEU A 408 -12.84 -0.63 -12.60
CA LEU A 408 -12.74 0.35 -13.69
C LEU A 408 -13.26 -0.25 -15.01
N GLY A 409 -12.96 -1.52 -15.28
CA GLY A 409 -13.52 -2.23 -16.45
C GLY A 409 -15.05 -2.33 -16.43
N LEU A 410 -15.69 -2.34 -15.26
CA LEU A 410 -17.16 -2.24 -15.14
C LEU A 410 -17.65 -0.84 -15.54
N LEU A 411 -16.97 0.21 -15.06
CA LEU A 411 -17.32 1.61 -15.38
C LEU A 411 -17.11 1.93 -16.86
N GLU A 412 -16.15 1.27 -17.51
CA GLU A 412 -15.85 1.46 -18.94
C GLU A 412 -16.70 0.60 -19.89
N GLY A 413 -17.54 -0.29 -19.34
CA GLY A 413 -18.35 -1.20 -20.15
C GLY A 413 -17.56 -2.34 -20.79
N GLU A 414 -16.39 -2.70 -20.25
CA GLU A 414 -15.63 -3.88 -20.71
C GLU A 414 -16.28 -5.19 -20.28
N ARG A 415 -17.08 -5.17 -19.21
CA ARG A 415 -17.83 -6.32 -18.67
C ARG A 415 -18.98 -5.82 -17.79
N MET A 416 -19.99 -6.65 -17.52
CA MET A 416 -21.14 -6.26 -16.67
C MET A 416 -20.98 -6.63 -15.19
N TRP A 417 -20.16 -7.61 -14.86
CA TRP A 417 -19.98 -8.07 -13.48
C TRP A 417 -18.58 -8.63 -13.22
N ILE A 418 -18.26 -8.78 -11.93
CA ILE A 418 -17.11 -9.52 -11.42
C ILE A 418 -17.65 -10.51 -10.40
N GLU A 419 -17.33 -11.78 -10.59
CA GLU A 419 -17.81 -12.86 -9.74
C GLU A 419 -16.63 -13.60 -9.09
N PRO A 420 -16.78 -14.09 -7.85
CA PRO A 420 -15.80 -14.99 -7.26
C PRO A 420 -15.66 -16.29 -8.06
N LYS A 421 -14.47 -16.88 -8.06
CA LYS A 421 -14.25 -18.20 -8.66
C LYS A 421 -15.21 -19.24 -8.05
N GLY A 422 -15.89 -20.00 -8.89
CA GLY A 422 -16.88 -21.00 -8.48
C GLY A 422 -18.29 -20.44 -8.27
N PHE A 423 -18.53 -19.16 -8.57
CA PHE A 423 -19.87 -18.56 -8.49
C PHE A 423 -20.91 -19.40 -9.25
N GLU A 424 -20.65 -19.73 -10.52
CA GLU A 424 -21.59 -20.54 -11.32
C GLU A 424 -21.86 -21.91 -10.70
N ASP A 425 -20.82 -22.59 -10.20
CA ASP A 425 -20.96 -23.95 -9.65
C ASP A 425 -21.88 -23.97 -8.42
N VAL A 426 -21.75 -22.96 -7.54
CA VAL A 426 -22.65 -22.79 -6.38
C VAL A 426 -24.08 -22.52 -6.84
N HIS A 427 -24.26 -21.73 -7.89
CA HIS A 427 -25.58 -21.32 -8.38
C HIS A 427 -26.26 -22.36 -9.27
N ARG A 428 -25.53 -23.32 -9.83
CA ARG A 428 -26.10 -24.52 -10.46
C ARG A 428 -26.83 -25.40 -9.44
N ARG A 429 -26.55 -25.26 -8.13
CA ARG A 429 -27.19 -26.02 -7.04
C ARG A 429 -27.17 -27.54 -7.26
N GLY A 430 -26.09 -28.05 -7.87
CA GLY A 430 -25.95 -29.48 -8.18
C GLY A 430 -26.74 -29.96 -9.41
N ASN A 431 -27.39 -29.07 -10.18
CA ASN A 431 -27.97 -29.43 -11.48
C ASN A 431 -26.84 -29.82 -12.45
N THR A 432 -26.77 -31.11 -12.77
CA THR A 432 -25.83 -31.68 -13.74
C THR A 432 -26.43 -31.81 -15.13
N GLU A 433 -27.75 -31.70 -15.26
CA GLU A 433 -28.44 -31.80 -16.55
C GLU A 433 -28.68 -30.40 -17.13
N GLN A 434 -28.07 -30.14 -18.29
CA GLN A 434 -28.28 -28.90 -19.02
C GLN A 434 -29.66 -28.95 -19.71
N HIS A 435 -30.52 -27.96 -19.45
CA HIS A 435 -31.84 -27.86 -20.08
C HIS A 435 -31.95 -26.65 -21.01
N ARG A 436 -32.95 -26.67 -21.92
CA ARG A 436 -33.15 -25.68 -23.00
C ARG A 436 -33.19 -24.20 -22.58
N LEU A 437 -33.40 -23.89 -21.29
CA LEU A 437 -33.37 -22.50 -20.83
C LEU A 437 -31.96 -22.02 -20.49
N GLN A 438 -31.04 -22.94 -20.20
CA GLN A 438 -29.64 -22.69 -19.83
C GLN A 438 -28.74 -22.52 -21.07
N ASP A 439 -29.11 -21.57 -21.94
CA ASP A 439 -28.41 -21.27 -23.18
C ASP A 439 -27.54 -20.01 -22.99
N PRO A 440 -26.19 -20.14 -23.00
CA PRO A 440 -25.24 -19.03 -22.84
C PRO A 440 -25.49 -17.82 -23.72
N SER A 441 -26.04 -18.02 -24.91
CA SER A 441 -26.32 -16.94 -25.87
C SER A 441 -27.34 -15.92 -25.35
N LYS A 442 -28.16 -16.29 -24.35
CA LYS A 442 -29.19 -15.41 -23.75
C LYS A 442 -28.62 -14.35 -22.83
N TRP A 443 -27.40 -14.51 -22.35
CA TRP A 443 -26.78 -13.61 -21.38
C TRP A 443 -25.64 -12.79 -21.98
N VAL A 444 -25.51 -12.80 -23.32
CA VAL A 444 -24.56 -11.95 -24.02
C VAL A 444 -25.10 -10.53 -24.03
N PRO A 445 -24.51 -9.58 -23.28
CA PRO A 445 -24.98 -8.23 -23.27
C PRO A 445 -24.70 -7.53 -24.59
N PHE A 446 -25.56 -6.57 -24.87
CA PHE A 446 -25.48 -5.75 -26.05
C PHE A 446 -24.53 -4.56 -25.81
N GLY A 447 -23.47 -4.41 -26.62
CA GLY A 447 -22.57 -3.25 -26.56
C GLY A 447 -21.67 -3.16 -25.32
N VAL A 448 -21.71 -4.15 -24.42
CA VAL A 448 -20.81 -4.30 -23.28
C VAL A 448 -19.91 -5.51 -23.55
N GLY A 449 -18.62 -5.40 -23.25
CA GLY A 449 -17.64 -6.45 -23.53
C GLY A 449 -18.05 -7.83 -22.97
N ALA A 450 -17.66 -8.86 -23.72
CA ALA A 450 -18.23 -10.21 -23.69
C ALA A 450 -18.13 -10.95 -22.35
N ILE A 451 -19.10 -11.85 -22.10
CA ILE A 451 -18.84 -13.10 -21.38
C ILE A 451 -18.00 -13.95 -22.34
N GLU A 452 -16.70 -14.12 -22.06
CA GLU A 452 -15.79 -14.95 -22.87
C GLU A 452 -15.96 -14.78 -24.41
N GLY A 453 -15.60 -13.61 -24.95
CA GLY A 453 -15.24 -13.49 -26.37
C GLY A 453 -16.36 -13.33 -27.43
N THR A 454 -17.64 -13.19 -27.08
CA THR A 454 -18.65 -12.68 -28.03
C THR A 454 -19.55 -11.61 -27.41
N ALA A 455 -19.54 -10.40 -27.97
CA ALA A 455 -20.52 -9.35 -27.69
C ALA A 455 -21.61 -9.38 -28.78
N GLY A 456 -22.86 -9.09 -28.43
CA GLY A 456 -23.94 -8.98 -29.42
C GLY A 456 -23.70 -7.81 -30.38
N ALA A 457 -23.95 -8.00 -31.68
CA ALA A 457 -23.77 -6.97 -32.69
C ALA A 457 -24.71 -5.77 -32.46
N PRO A 458 -24.24 -4.51 -32.61
CA PRO A 458 -25.01 -3.28 -32.45
C PRO A 458 -26.47 -3.36 -32.99
N LEU A 459 -27.50 -3.09 -32.17
CA LEU A 459 -28.87 -2.87 -32.58
C LEU A 459 -28.81 -1.73 -33.57
N ARG A 460 -29.34 -1.97 -34.77
CA ARG A 460 -29.51 -0.90 -35.75
C ARG A 460 -30.29 0.21 -35.06
N VAL A 461 -29.74 1.42 -35.12
CA VAL A 461 -30.49 2.63 -34.82
C VAL A 461 -31.70 2.61 -35.73
N ILE A 462 -32.89 2.41 -35.15
CA ILE A 462 -34.13 2.57 -35.91
C ILE A 462 -34.23 4.07 -36.11
N GLU A 463 -33.84 4.53 -37.30
CA GLU A 463 -34.11 5.90 -37.72
C GLU A 463 -35.60 6.16 -37.56
N SER A 464 -35.95 7.25 -36.87
CA SER A 464 -37.33 7.69 -36.68
C SER A 464 -37.95 7.99 -38.05
N GLY A 465 -38.59 7.00 -38.67
CA GLY A 465 -39.24 7.16 -39.96
C GLY A 465 -39.50 5.88 -40.77
N ALA A 466 -38.86 4.75 -40.46
CA ALA A 466 -39.04 3.53 -41.26
C ALA A 466 -40.05 2.56 -40.64
N ASN A 467 -41.35 2.92 -40.66
CA ASN A 467 -42.43 1.95 -40.50
C ASN A 467 -43.36 1.98 -41.72
N GLY A 468 -43.26 0.95 -42.54
CA GLY A 468 -44.41 0.31 -43.19
C GLY A 468 -44.71 0.64 -44.65
N ALA A 469 -44.24 -0.22 -45.58
CA ALA A 469 -44.98 -0.52 -46.81
C ALA A 469 -44.54 -1.88 -47.43
N GLY A 470 -45.51 -2.80 -47.55
CA GLY A 470 -45.51 -3.99 -48.42
C GLY A 470 -44.82 -5.24 -47.83
N SER A 471 -45.35 -6.47 -47.92
CA SER A 471 -46.48 -7.03 -48.68
C SER A 471 -46.65 -8.50 -48.25
N GLY A 472 -47.88 -9.03 -48.17
CA GLY A 472 -48.11 -10.47 -48.01
C GLY A 472 -49.56 -10.84 -47.67
N ASP A 473 -50.35 -11.08 -48.70
CA ASP A 473 -51.67 -11.74 -48.69
C ASP A 473 -51.52 -13.26 -48.46
N GLY A 474 -52.50 -13.90 -47.82
CA GLY A 474 -52.56 -15.37 -47.66
C GLY A 474 -53.47 -15.94 -46.56
N SER A 475 -54.79 -15.87 -46.78
CA SER A 475 -55.88 -16.83 -46.41
C SER A 475 -55.90 -17.65 -45.08
N LEU A 476 -56.95 -17.40 -44.28
CA LEU A 476 -57.96 -18.29 -43.65
C LEU A 476 -57.58 -19.68 -43.04
N ALA A 477 -57.78 -19.84 -41.72
CA ALA A 477 -58.72 -20.80 -41.10
C ALA A 477 -58.69 -20.74 -39.53
N ASP A 478 -59.88 -20.65 -38.92
CA ASP A 478 -60.23 -20.78 -37.47
C ASP A 478 -60.38 -22.29 -37.08
N PRO A 479 -60.65 -22.73 -35.82
CA PRO A 479 -60.81 -22.01 -34.54
C PRO A 479 -60.18 -22.72 -33.29
N VAL A 480 -60.24 -22.07 -32.12
CA VAL A 480 -60.90 -22.54 -30.87
C VAL A 480 -60.33 -21.78 -29.65
N ARG A 481 -61.25 -21.10 -28.96
CA ARG A 481 -61.07 -20.38 -27.70
C ARG A 481 -60.77 -21.32 -26.54
N LEU A 482 -59.86 -20.90 -25.66
CA LEU A 482 -60.02 -21.04 -24.21
C LEU A 482 -59.66 -19.70 -23.55
N THR A 483 -60.63 -19.13 -22.85
CA THR A 483 -60.52 -17.92 -22.03
C THR A 483 -59.59 -18.13 -20.83
N PRO A 484 -58.96 -17.05 -20.30
CA PRO A 484 -57.98 -17.14 -19.22
C PRO A 484 -58.67 -17.32 -17.86
N ALA A 485 -58.12 -18.19 -17.01
CA ALA A 485 -58.73 -18.54 -15.72
C ALA A 485 -58.41 -17.55 -14.58
N PHE A 486 -57.63 -16.48 -14.79
CA PHE A 486 -57.34 -15.49 -13.75
C PHE A 486 -57.10 -14.09 -14.35
N GLY A 487 -57.65 -13.06 -13.70
CA GLY A 487 -57.48 -11.65 -14.08
C GLY A 487 -56.26 -10.99 -13.43
N PRO A 488 -55.87 -9.77 -13.84
CA PRO A 488 -54.75 -9.05 -13.26
C PRO A 488 -55.04 -8.70 -11.80
N GLY A 489 -54.19 -9.14 -10.87
CA GLY A 489 -54.29 -8.83 -9.43
C GLY A 489 -54.77 -9.96 -8.51
N GLU A 490 -54.90 -11.19 -9.00
CA GLU A 490 -55.17 -12.36 -8.14
C GLU A 490 -53.88 -13.13 -7.83
N GLU A 491 -53.44 -13.09 -6.57
CA GLU A 491 -52.35 -13.94 -6.06
C GLU A 491 -52.87 -15.34 -5.67
N PRO A 492 -52.12 -16.43 -5.94
CA PRO A 492 -52.53 -17.79 -5.59
C PRO A 492 -52.54 -17.99 -4.07
N ARG A 493 -53.72 -18.29 -3.50
CA ARG A 493 -53.84 -18.72 -2.09
C ARG A 493 -53.26 -20.13 -1.90
N PRO A 494 -52.53 -20.40 -0.81
CA PRO A 494 -52.05 -21.75 -0.48
C PRO A 494 -53.21 -22.73 -0.25
N ARG A 495 -53.02 -23.99 -0.63
CA ARG A 495 -53.99 -25.08 -0.43
C ARG A 495 -54.03 -25.50 1.05
N GLU A 496 -55.20 -25.93 1.53
CA GLU A 496 -55.38 -26.42 2.91
C GLU A 496 -54.41 -27.56 3.23
N GLY A 497 -53.64 -27.42 4.30
CA GLY A 497 -52.77 -28.47 4.85
C GLY A 497 -51.29 -28.13 5.05
N GLU A 498 -50.81 -26.95 4.66
CA GLU A 498 -49.41 -26.54 4.88
C GLU A 498 -49.26 -25.46 5.98
N PRO A 499 -48.27 -25.58 6.87
CA PRO A 499 -48.08 -24.68 8.01
C PRO A 499 -47.48 -23.33 7.58
N THR A 500 -48.15 -22.24 7.93
CA THR A 500 -47.63 -20.87 7.78
C THR A 500 -46.81 -20.51 9.02
N ALA A 501 -45.50 -20.39 8.85
CA ALA A 501 -44.58 -20.08 9.94
C ALA A 501 -44.84 -18.67 10.50
N SER A 502 -44.90 -18.62 11.82
CA SER A 502 -45.18 -17.49 12.69
C SER A 502 -44.18 -16.35 12.59
N ALA A 503 -44.70 -15.14 12.72
CA ALA A 503 -44.00 -13.89 12.91
C ALA A 503 -43.37 -13.74 14.32
N HIS A 504 -42.47 -12.75 14.40
CA HIS A 504 -41.92 -12.06 15.58
C HIS A 504 -40.76 -12.78 16.29
N GLY A 505 -39.60 -12.17 16.53
CA GLY A 505 -39.13 -10.80 16.35
C GLY A 505 -37.90 -10.64 17.25
N GLU A 506 -36.90 -9.87 16.84
CA GLU A 506 -36.11 -8.97 17.70
C GLU A 506 -35.00 -8.33 16.88
N LEU A 507 -34.95 -7.01 17.01
CA LEU A 507 -33.89 -6.13 16.57
C LEU A 507 -32.61 -6.43 17.36
N LEU A 508 -31.48 -6.55 16.66
CA LEU A 508 -30.22 -5.84 16.91
C LEU A 508 -29.30 -5.97 15.70
#